data_AF-A0A1R3TXR9-F1
#
_entry.id   AF-A0A1R3TXR9-F1
#
_cell.length_a   1.000
_cell.length_b   1.000
_cell.length_c   1.000
_cell.angle_alpha   90.00
_cell.angle_beta   90.00
_cell.angle_gamma   90.00
#
_symmetry.space_group_name_H-M   'P 1'
#
loop_
_entity.id
_entity.type
_entity.pdbx_description
1 polymer ?
#
loop_
_entity_poly.entity_id
_entity_poly.type
_entity_poly.pdbx_seq_one_letter_code
_entity_poly.pdbx_strand_id
1 'polypeptide(L)'
;MAKIETCFVAAPLGAKTEVIRDVLHRHDIRIVSYGDLLPGLQVRQNVVDLIQKADLFVAVIHTPSVSSETGRDNVLFELGIAMGAGKRVLIFAPPSGDFLPSGLNSLLTVRASLQNRDAIDFAVSQVLAAPPLSPDRNQQNTQSSDERGIGDAADQLWADYLEVRDRRDGYGFERLVSRAIRASGIDVISETKSPDNGVDLAVWSDSFHTTVGNPFLIQLKLTLHNRTNYKRITDQLAVAARSTSSPWSLLIYGEGPSAASRWSTNPTVLVISIRDLLEEMRGRPFTDVVRRLRDRRAHGLV
;
A
#
# COMPACT_ATOMS: atom_id res chain seq x y z
N MET A 1 -8.56 -18.28 1.91
CA MET A 1 -7.47 -17.35 1.53
C MET A 1 -6.16 -18.12 1.63
N ALA A 2 -5.32 -18.09 0.58
CA ALA A 2 -3.98 -18.70 0.67
C ALA A 2 -3.14 -17.89 1.67
N LYS A 3 -2.67 -18.57 2.72
CA LYS A 3 -1.82 -17.97 3.75
C LYS A 3 -0.39 -17.92 3.20
N ILE A 4 0.27 -16.76 3.32
CA ILE A 4 1.68 -16.62 2.97
C ILE A 4 2.48 -17.24 4.11
N GLU A 5 3.20 -18.32 3.84
CA GLU A 5 3.99 -19.04 4.86
C GLU A 5 5.46 -19.09 4.49
N THR A 6 5.78 -18.89 3.21
CA THR A 6 7.15 -18.97 2.71
C THR A 6 7.53 -17.74 1.90
N CYS A 7 8.76 -17.27 2.10
CA CYS A 7 9.31 -16.12 1.40
C CYS A 7 10.69 -16.42 0.84
N PHE A 8 10.92 -16.06 -0.42
CA PHE A 8 12.25 -16.00 -1.02
C PHE A 8 12.77 -14.57 -0.96
N VAL A 9 13.98 -14.37 -0.45
CA VAL A 9 14.61 -13.04 -0.36
C VAL A 9 15.76 -12.95 -1.36
N ALA A 10 15.54 -12.23 -2.44
CA ALA A 10 16.54 -11.90 -3.45
C ALA A 10 17.22 -10.57 -3.09
N ALA A 11 18.54 -10.60 -2.89
CA ALA A 11 19.30 -9.40 -2.56
C ALA A 11 20.73 -9.46 -3.14
N PRO A 12 21.34 -8.30 -3.48
CA PRO A 12 22.73 -8.24 -3.91
C PRO A 12 23.66 -8.78 -2.83
N LEU A 13 24.80 -9.34 -3.25
CA LEU A 13 25.85 -9.78 -2.34
C LEU A 13 26.30 -8.61 -1.44
N GLY A 14 26.32 -8.84 -0.13
CA GLY A 14 26.68 -7.83 0.87
C GLY A 14 25.54 -6.91 1.32
N ALA A 15 24.33 -7.05 0.77
CA ALA A 15 23.16 -6.34 1.29
C ALA A 15 22.81 -6.81 2.72
N LYS A 16 22.71 -5.84 3.63
CA LYS A 16 22.33 -6.08 5.03
C LYS A 16 20.82 -6.35 5.13
N THR A 17 20.45 -7.63 5.03
CA THR A 17 19.05 -8.08 5.00
C THR A 17 18.55 -8.57 6.35
N GLU A 18 19.34 -8.46 7.41
CA GLU A 18 19.05 -9.03 8.74
C GLU A 18 17.71 -8.51 9.29
N VAL A 19 17.45 -7.21 9.16
CA VAL A 19 16.19 -6.61 9.61
C VAL A 19 14.99 -7.12 8.83
N ILE A 20 15.12 -7.32 7.51
CA ILE A 20 14.06 -7.92 6.68
C ILE A 20 13.77 -9.32 7.17
N ARG A 21 14.82 -10.12 7.40
CA ARG A 21 14.67 -11.50 7.86
C ARG A 21 14.00 -11.58 9.23
N ASP A 22 14.41 -10.74 10.16
CA ASP A 22 13.81 -10.64 11.50
C ASP A 22 12.32 -10.30 11.43
N VAL A 23 11.94 -9.34 10.57
CA VAL A 23 10.53 -8.95 10.40
C VAL A 23 9.73 -10.10 9.80
N LEU A 24 10.20 -10.73 8.73
CA LEU A 24 9.52 -11.88 8.12
C LEU A 24 9.30 -13.01 9.14
N HIS A 25 10.29 -13.30 9.98
CA HIS A 25 10.15 -14.29 11.06
C HIS A 25 9.11 -13.92 12.11
N ARG A 26 8.97 -12.64 12.48
CA ARG A 26 7.93 -12.18 13.42
C ARG A 26 6.51 -12.32 12.87
N HIS A 27 6.37 -12.32 11.55
CA HIS A 27 5.10 -12.59 10.87
C HIS A 27 4.90 -14.08 10.56
N ASP A 28 5.67 -14.98 11.19
CA ASP A 28 5.65 -16.43 11.00
C ASP A 28 5.92 -16.87 9.54
N ILE A 29 6.70 -16.09 8.79
CA ILE A 29 7.07 -16.39 7.42
C ILE A 29 8.44 -17.08 7.40
N ARG A 30 8.47 -18.31 6.87
CA ARG A 30 9.71 -19.07 6.70
C ARG A 30 10.48 -18.57 5.49
N ILE A 31 11.74 -18.23 5.69
CA ILE A 31 12.61 -17.77 4.60
C ILE A 31 13.22 -18.99 3.92
N VAL A 32 13.11 -19.02 2.60
CA VAL A 32 13.74 -20.01 1.72
C VAL A 32 14.98 -19.35 1.10
N SER A 33 16.14 -19.98 1.23
CA SER A 33 17.41 -19.42 0.79
C SER A 33 18.21 -20.39 -0.08
N TYR A 34 19.24 -19.87 -0.75
CA TYR A 34 20.22 -20.65 -1.50
C TYR A 34 20.91 -21.75 -0.65
N GLY A 35 21.00 -21.57 0.67
CA GLY A 35 21.54 -22.55 1.60
C GLY A 35 20.67 -23.79 1.80
N ASP A 36 19.38 -23.73 1.43
CA ASP A 36 18.47 -24.88 1.50
C ASP A 36 18.63 -25.84 0.31
N LEU A 37 19.57 -25.55 -0.60
CA LEU A 37 19.85 -26.36 -1.77
C LEU A 37 20.73 -27.56 -1.43
N LEU A 38 20.30 -28.73 -1.90
CA LEU A 38 21.11 -29.95 -1.83
C LEU A 38 22.36 -29.79 -2.72
N PRO A 39 23.56 -30.17 -2.25
CA PRO A 39 24.78 -30.12 -3.06
C PRO A 39 24.66 -30.98 -4.32
N GLY A 40 25.14 -30.48 -5.47
CA GLY A 40 25.31 -31.26 -6.71
C GLY A 40 24.29 -31.01 -7.84
N LEU A 41 23.32 -30.12 -7.64
CA LEU A 41 22.35 -29.73 -8.68
C LEU A 41 22.76 -28.43 -9.39
N GLN A 42 22.32 -28.26 -10.65
CA GLN A 42 22.58 -27.04 -11.43
C GLN A 42 21.95 -25.82 -10.74
N VAL A 43 22.79 -24.87 -10.32
CA VAL A 43 22.41 -23.70 -9.51
C VAL A 43 21.21 -22.94 -10.07
N ARG A 44 21.10 -22.76 -11.40
CA ARG A 44 20.00 -22.01 -12.03
C ARG A 44 18.64 -22.70 -11.96
N GLN A 45 18.57 -24.02 -12.20
CA GLN A 45 17.32 -24.77 -12.14
C GLN A 45 16.73 -24.74 -10.72
N ASN A 46 17.62 -24.79 -9.73
CA ASN A 46 17.30 -24.75 -8.32
C ASN A 46 16.71 -23.40 -7.85
N VAL A 47 17.18 -22.26 -8.39
CA VAL A 47 16.62 -20.94 -8.01
C VAL A 47 15.17 -20.85 -8.45
N VAL A 48 14.85 -21.32 -9.66
CA VAL A 48 13.48 -21.34 -10.18
C VAL A 48 12.58 -22.18 -9.26
N ASP A 49 13.03 -23.37 -8.85
CA ASP A 49 12.27 -24.24 -7.95
C ASP A 49 12.04 -23.61 -6.57
N LEU A 50 13.04 -22.91 -6.01
CA LEU A 50 12.88 -22.20 -4.74
C LEU A 50 11.88 -21.04 -4.86
N ILE A 51 11.96 -20.25 -5.93
CA ILE A 51 11.01 -19.16 -6.20
C ILE A 51 9.60 -19.72 -6.38
N GLN A 52 9.45 -20.84 -7.10
CA GLN A 52 8.15 -21.50 -7.29
C GLN A 52 7.56 -22.05 -5.99
N LYS A 53 8.39 -22.48 -5.04
CA LYS A 53 7.95 -22.95 -3.72
C LYS A 53 7.60 -21.82 -2.75
N ALA A 54 8.04 -20.59 -3.02
CA ALA A 54 7.73 -19.44 -2.18
C ALA A 54 6.34 -18.86 -2.48
N ASP A 55 5.66 -18.36 -1.45
CA ASP A 55 4.40 -17.62 -1.58
C ASP A 55 4.63 -16.13 -1.83
N LEU A 56 5.70 -15.60 -1.23
CA LEU A 56 6.17 -14.22 -1.30
C LEU A 56 7.59 -14.16 -1.87
N PHE A 57 7.84 -13.19 -2.73
CA PHE A 57 9.17 -12.84 -3.22
C PHE A 57 9.53 -11.43 -2.76
N VAL A 58 10.62 -11.30 -2.01
CA VAL A 58 11.16 -10.01 -1.57
C VAL A 58 12.40 -9.70 -2.40
N ALA A 59 12.35 -8.62 -3.17
CA ALA A 59 13.48 -8.12 -3.94
C ALA A 59 14.13 -6.92 -3.23
N VAL A 60 15.42 -6.97 -2.99
CA VAL A 60 16.21 -5.83 -2.54
C VAL A 60 16.96 -5.26 -3.73
N ILE A 61 16.62 -4.04 -4.13
CA ILE A 61 17.29 -3.35 -5.23
C ILE A 61 18.24 -2.33 -4.60
N HIS A 62 19.53 -2.41 -4.93
CA HIS A 62 20.49 -1.35 -4.63
C HIS A 62 20.83 -0.59 -5.92
N THR A 63 21.08 0.71 -5.78
CA THR A 63 21.71 1.52 -6.83
C THR A 63 23.23 1.40 -6.71
N PRO A 64 23.97 1.37 -7.83
CA PRO A 64 25.38 1.03 -7.82
C PRO A 64 26.22 2.18 -7.25
N SER A 65 27.12 1.85 -6.33
CA SER A 65 28.39 2.55 -6.21
C SER A 65 29.39 1.82 -7.12
N VAL A 66 29.45 2.20 -8.40
CA VAL A 66 30.51 2.03 -9.43
C VAL A 66 31.19 0.64 -9.62
N SER A 67 30.93 -0.40 -8.83
CA SER A 67 31.73 -1.64 -8.86
C SER A 67 30.96 -2.96 -8.63
N SER A 68 29.64 -3.00 -8.82
CA SER A 68 28.88 -4.27 -8.65
C SER A 68 27.66 -4.40 -9.57
N GLU A 69 27.88 -4.28 -10.88
CA GLU A 69 26.86 -4.58 -11.90
C GLU A 69 26.35 -6.04 -11.80
N THR A 70 27.21 -6.98 -11.43
CA THR A 70 26.92 -8.43 -11.44
C THR A 70 25.87 -8.89 -10.42
N GLY A 71 25.66 -8.14 -9.33
CA GLY A 71 24.71 -8.50 -8.27
C GLY A 71 23.28 -8.02 -8.52
N ARG A 72 23.11 -6.98 -9.35
CA ARG A 72 21.82 -6.38 -9.68
C ARG A 72 21.08 -7.19 -10.75
N ASP A 73 21.82 -7.75 -11.69
CA ASP A 73 21.27 -8.55 -12.79
C ASP A 73 20.60 -9.83 -12.30
N ASN A 74 21.16 -10.48 -11.26
CA ASN A 74 20.56 -11.68 -10.67
C ASN A 74 19.23 -11.38 -9.99
N VAL A 75 19.14 -10.31 -9.20
CA VAL A 75 17.89 -9.93 -8.52
C VAL A 75 16.79 -9.56 -9.52
N LEU A 76 17.13 -8.83 -10.59
CA LEU A 76 16.15 -8.48 -11.64
C LEU A 76 15.71 -9.71 -12.45
N PHE A 77 16.62 -10.65 -12.72
CA PHE A 77 16.30 -11.91 -13.37
C PHE A 77 15.36 -12.78 -12.52
N GLU A 78 15.70 -12.94 -11.23
CA GLU A 78 14.88 -13.68 -10.25
C GLU A 78 13.50 -13.02 -10.06
N LEU A 79 13.46 -11.69 -10.03
CA LEU A 79 12.22 -10.92 -10.01
C LEU A 79 11.37 -11.20 -11.25
N GLY A 80 11.98 -11.26 -12.43
CA GLY A 80 11.32 -11.67 -13.67
C GLY A 80 10.68 -13.05 -13.57
N ILE A 81 11.39 -14.03 -13.02
CA ILE A 81 10.87 -15.39 -12.78
C ILE A 81 9.70 -15.36 -11.79
N ALA A 82 9.85 -14.64 -10.67
CA ALA A 82 8.81 -14.53 -9.65
C ALA A 82 7.52 -13.91 -10.21
N MET A 83 7.64 -12.83 -10.99
CA MET A 83 6.50 -12.22 -11.68
C MET A 83 5.85 -13.19 -12.68
N GLY A 84 6.66 -13.88 -13.49
CA GLY A 84 6.16 -14.88 -14.45
C GLY A 84 5.45 -16.07 -13.78
N ALA A 85 5.87 -16.43 -12.58
CA ALA A 85 5.24 -17.46 -11.75
C ALA A 85 4.05 -16.95 -10.92
N GLY A 86 3.60 -15.70 -11.12
CA GLY A 86 2.46 -15.11 -10.42
C GLY A 86 2.68 -14.92 -8.92
N LYS A 87 3.94 -14.84 -8.47
CA LYS A 87 4.26 -14.68 -7.04
C LYS A 87 3.92 -13.28 -6.58
N ARG A 88 3.54 -13.16 -5.30
CA ARG A 88 3.44 -11.84 -4.67
C ARG A 88 4.83 -11.26 -4.54
N VAL A 89 5.00 -10.02 -4.97
CA VAL A 89 6.30 -9.35 -4.94
C VAL A 89 6.27 -8.14 -4.01
N LEU A 90 7.28 -8.04 -3.16
CA LEU A 90 7.62 -6.86 -2.38
C LEU A 90 9.02 -6.38 -2.80
N ILE A 91 9.16 -5.10 -3.11
CA ILE A 91 10.45 -4.51 -3.49
C ILE A 91 10.91 -3.55 -2.40
N PHE A 92 12.17 -3.67 -1.96
CA PHE A 92 12.87 -2.65 -1.17
C PHE A 92 13.90 -1.95 -2.05
N ALA A 93 13.80 -0.63 -2.12
CA ALA A 93 14.70 0.23 -2.90
C ALA A 93 15.26 1.36 -2.02
N PRO A 94 16.38 1.99 -2.43
CA PRO A 94 17.00 3.04 -1.63
C PRO A 94 16.10 4.28 -1.52
N PRO A 95 16.20 5.07 -0.44
CA PRO A 95 15.40 6.29 -0.23
C PRO A 95 15.63 7.36 -1.30
N SER A 96 16.89 7.57 -1.70
CA SER A 96 17.33 8.47 -2.76
C SER A 96 17.26 7.72 -4.10
N GLY A 97 16.32 8.14 -4.95
CA GLY A 97 15.85 7.34 -6.08
C GLY A 97 16.74 7.39 -7.32
N ASP A 98 17.03 6.21 -7.86
CA ASP A 98 17.08 5.99 -9.30
C ASP A 98 15.76 5.39 -9.79
N PHE A 99 15.55 5.51 -11.10
CA PHE A 99 14.43 4.92 -11.84
C PHE A 99 14.35 3.41 -11.61
N LEU A 100 13.19 2.94 -11.16
CA LEU A 100 12.83 1.54 -11.34
C LEU A 100 12.30 1.37 -12.76
N PRO A 101 12.59 0.23 -13.43
CA PRO A 101 11.93 -0.10 -14.69
C PRO A 101 10.41 0.06 -14.56
N SER A 102 9.76 0.66 -15.56
CA SER A 102 8.33 1.00 -15.52
C SER A 102 7.42 -0.19 -15.18
N GLY A 103 7.81 -1.40 -15.57
CA GLY A 103 7.10 -2.65 -15.24
C GLY A 103 7.08 -3.01 -13.75
N LEU A 104 7.90 -2.37 -12.91
CA LEU A 104 7.93 -2.61 -11.46
C LEU A 104 7.10 -1.60 -10.66
N ASN A 105 6.59 -0.54 -11.30
CA ASN A 105 5.84 0.50 -10.60
C ASN A 105 4.50 0.01 -10.03
N SER A 106 3.96 -1.11 -10.53
CA SER A 106 2.69 -1.71 -10.07
C SER A 106 2.87 -2.62 -8.86
N LEU A 107 4.11 -2.91 -8.48
CA LEU A 107 4.45 -3.74 -7.34
C LEU A 107 4.61 -2.87 -6.10
N LEU A 108 4.25 -3.42 -4.93
CA LEU A 108 4.49 -2.72 -3.68
C LEU A 108 6.00 -2.50 -3.52
N THR A 109 6.41 -1.25 -3.63
CA THR A 109 7.80 -0.85 -3.50
C THR A 109 7.96 0.03 -2.28
N VAL A 110 8.94 -0.30 -1.46
CA VAL A 110 9.30 0.41 -0.24
C VAL A 110 10.59 1.15 -0.48
N ARG A 111 10.55 2.48 -0.42
CA ARG A 111 11.75 3.32 -0.56
C ARG A 111 12.25 3.72 0.83
N ALA A 112 13.05 2.85 1.42
CA ALA A 112 13.56 3.04 2.78
C ALA A 112 14.94 2.41 2.94
N SER A 113 15.68 2.86 3.96
CA SER A 113 16.88 2.15 4.41
C SER A 113 16.50 0.73 4.81
N LEU A 114 17.33 -0.26 4.45
CA LEU A 114 17.14 -1.66 4.90
C LEU A 114 17.25 -1.83 6.42
N GLN A 115 17.69 -0.79 7.13
CA GLN A 115 17.74 -0.76 8.59
C GLN A 115 16.49 -0.13 9.23
N ASN A 116 15.57 0.41 8.42
CA ASN A 116 14.33 0.99 8.92
C ASN A 116 13.31 -0.13 9.19
N ARG A 117 13.38 -0.70 10.40
CA ARG A 117 12.51 -1.80 10.83
C ARG A 117 11.02 -1.46 10.69
N ASP A 118 10.63 -0.24 11.06
CA ASP A 118 9.21 0.16 11.06
C ASP A 118 8.65 0.23 9.64
N ALA A 119 9.42 0.77 8.68
CA ALA A 119 9.03 0.79 7.27
C ALA A 119 8.94 -0.62 6.67
N ILE A 120 9.85 -1.52 7.06
CA ILE A 120 9.85 -2.92 6.62
C ILE A 120 8.65 -3.66 7.20
N ASP A 121 8.39 -3.53 8.50
CA ASP A 121 7.25 -4.16 9.18
C ASP A 121 5.93 -3.68 8.61
N PHE A 122 5.80 -2.37 8.41
CA PHE A 122 4.64 -1.78 7.74
C PHE A 122 4.45 -2.40 6.36
N ALA A 123 5.48 -2.43 5.52
CA ALA A 123 5.34 -2.97 4.17
C ALA A 123 5.01 -4.47 4.13
N VAL A 124 5.62 -5.28 5.01
CA VAL A 124 5.29 -6.70 5.14
C VAL A 124 3.82 -6.85 5.55
N SER A 125 3.35 -6.08 6.54
CA SER A 125 1.94 -6.09 6.94
C SER A 125 1.00 -5.75 5.76
N GLN A 126 1.38 -4.80 4.91
CA GLN A 126 0.59 -4.42 3.73
C GLN A 126 0.56 -5.54 2.69
N VAL A 127 1.67 -6.23 2.41
CA VAL A 127 1.67 -7.35 1.47
C VAL A 127 0.92 -8.57 1.99
N LEU A 128 1.01 -8.84 3.29
CA LEU A 128 0.29 -9.94 3.92
C LEU A 128 -1.22 -9.73 3.85
N ALA A 129 -1.64 -8.48 4.05
CA ALA A 129 -3.05 -8.12 3.97
C ALA A 129 -3.54 -7.87 2.54
N ALA A 130 -2.63 -7.78 1.57
CA ALA A 130 -2.98 -7.67 0.15
C ALA A 130 -3.78 -8.91 -0.31
N PRO A 131 -4.64 -8.77 -1.33
CA PRO A 131 -5.40 -9.89 -1.89
C PRO A 131 -4.47 -10.83 -2.68
N PRO A 132 -4.87 -12.09 -2.90
CA PRO A 132 -4.16 -12.97 -3.83
C PRO A 132 -4.15 -12.32 -5.22
N LEU A 133 -3.00 -12.40 -5.91
CA LEU A 133 -2.93 -11.99 -7.31
C LEU A 133 -3.77 -12.99 -8.13
N SER A 134 -4.91 -12.56 -8.65
CA SER A 134 -5.68 -13.38 -9.59
C SER A 134 -4.88 -13.50 -10.90
N PRO A 135 -4.68 -14.72 -11.44
CA PRO A 135 -3.88 -14.95 -12.65
C PRO A 135 -4.48 -14.31 -13.92
N ASP A 136 -5.77 -13.93 -13.91
CA ASP A 136 -6.45 -13.27 -15.04
C ASP A 136 -6.10 -11.79 -15.25
N ARG A 137 -5.28 -11.20 -14.38
CA ARG A 137 -4.92 -9.77 -14.45
C ARG A 137 -4.15 -9.38 -15.72
N ASN A 138 -3.62 -10.35 -16.47
CA ASN A 138 -2.85 -10.12 -17.69
C ASN A 138 -3.68 -10.07 -18.99
N GLN A 139 -5.00 -10.33 -18.96
CA GLN A 139 -5.86 -10.23 -20.16
C GLN A 139 -7.01 -9.24 -20.04
N GLN A 140 -7.21 -8.67 -18.86
CA GLN A 140 -8.23 -7.67 -18.65
C GLN A 140 -7.68 -6.28 -18.96
N ASN A 141 -7.65 -5.98 -20.26
CA ASN A 141 -7.89 -4.63 -20.78
C ASN A 141 -9.36 -4.20 -20.50
N THR A 142 -9.88 -4.49 -19.31
CA THR A 142 -11.22 -4.11 -18.90
C THR A 142 -11.12 -2.79 -18.20
N GLN A 143 -11.58 -1.78 -18.91
CA GLN A 143 -12.30 -0.66 -18.34
C GLN A 143 -12.82 -0.99 -16.94
N SER A 144 -12.49 -0.10 -15.99
CA SER A 144 -13.24 0.31 -14.80
C SER A 144 -14.79 0.21 -14.94
N SER A 145 -15.38 -0.98 -15.13
CA SER A 145 -16.80 -1.13 -15.49
C SER A 145 -17.73 -1.39 -14.29
N ASP A 146 -17.18 -1.67 -13.11
CA ASP A 146 -17.97 -1.85 -11.88
C ASP A 146 -17.69 -0.82 -10.78
N GLU A 147 -16.70 0.07 -10.95
CA GLU A 147 -16.56 1.23 -10.08
C GLU A 147 -17.72 2.21 -10.35
N ARG A 148 -18.61 2.39 -9.36
CA ARG A 148 -19.82 3.23 -9.48
C ARG A 148 -19.98 4.10 -8.24
N GLY A 149 -20.75 5.18 -8.40
CA GLY A 149 -21.24 5.92 -7.24
C GLY A 149 -22.10 5.02 -6.34
N ILE A 150 -22.08 5.29 -5.04
CA ILE A 150 -22.85 4.53 -4.04
C ILE A 150 -24.36 4.86 -4.09
N GLY A 151 -24.76 5.88 -4.85
CA GLY A 151 -26.16 6.28 -5.01
C GLY A 151 -26.86 6.52 -3.67
N ASP A 152 -28.08 6.03 -3.56
CA ASP A 152 -28.94 6.20 -2.37
C ASP A 152 -28.36 5.51 -1.12
N ALA A 153 -27.39 4.60 -1.26
CA ALA A 153 -26.70 4.02 -0.11
C ALA A 153 -25.91 5.08 0.70
N ALA A 154 -25.61 6.25 0.10
CA ALA A 154 -25.03 7.39 0.79
C ALA A 154 -25.90 7.83 1.99
N ASP A 155 -27.23 7.79 1.87
CA ASP A 155 -28.14 8.25 2.92
C ASP A 155 -28.13 7.29 4.12
N GLN A 156 -28.11 5.98 3.84
CA GLN A 156 -27.98 4.97 4.89
C GLN A 156 -26.61 5.03 5.57
N LEU A 157 -25.54 5.19 4.78
CA LEU A 157 -24.19 5.33 5.33
C LEU A 157 -24.05 6.61 6.17
N TRP A 158 -24.76 7.68 5.81
CA TRP A 158 -24.81 8.90 6.60
C TRP A 158 -25.56 8.68 7.92
N ALA A 159 -26.70 7.99 7.91
CA ALA A 159 -27.43 7.64 9.12
C ALA A 159 -26.58 6.77 10.08
N ASP A 160 -25.94 5.73 9.55
CA ASP A 160 -25.04 4.85 10.32
C ASP A 160 -23.87 5.65 10.91
N TYR A 161 -23.36 6.66 10.20
CA TYR A 161 -22.30 7.54 10.71
C TYR A 161 -22.76 8.34 11.93
N LEU A 162 -23.99 8.84 11.93
CA LEU A 162 -24.54 9.57 13.08
C LEU A 162 -24.59 8.68 14.32
N GLU A 163 -24.99 7.41 14.19
CA GLU A 163 -24.98 6.46 15.31
C GLU A 163 -23.57 6.18 15.83
N VAL A 164 -22.62 5.96 14.91
CA VAL A 164 -21.20 5.72 15.24
C VAL A 164 -20.60 6.91 15.96
N ARG A 165 -20.90 8.13 15.48
CA ARG A 165 -20.47 9.39 16.07
C ARG A 165 -21.01 9.57 17.49
N ASP A 166 -22.30 9.35 17.68
CA ASP A 166 -22.96 9.54 18.98
C ASP A 166 -22.43 8.55 20.03
N ARG A 167 -22.07 7.34 19.60
CA ARG A 167 -21.42 6.33 20.45
C ARG A 167 -19.91 6.53 20.62
N ARG A 168 -19.31 7.48 19.90
CA ARG A 168 -17.85 7.69 19.81
C ARG A 168 -17.08 6.41 19.42
N ASP A 169 -17.67 5.62 18.53
CA ASP A 169 -17.13 4.32 18.12
C ASP A 169 -16.12 4.48 16.97
N GLY A 170 -14.83 4.60 17.30
CA GLY A 170 -13.76 4.71 16.31
C GLY A 170 -13.68 3.50 15.37
N TYR A 171 -13.85 2.29 15.90
CA TYR A 171 -13.82 1.06 15.08
C TYR A 171 -15.06 0.93 14.19
N GLY A 172 -16.22 1.36 14.70
CA GLY A 172 -17.43 1.54 13.90
C GLY A 172 -17.23 2.48 12.72
N PHE A 173 -16.47 3.57 12.91
CA PHE A 173 -16.14 4.52 11.86
C PHE A 173 -15.26 3.89 10.78
N GLU A 174 -14.24 3.13 11.16
CA GLU A 174 -13.37 2.40 10.23
C GLU A 174 -14.17 1.42 9.36
N ARG A 175 -15.03 0.61 9.98
CA ARG A 175 -15.90 -0.33 9.25
C ARG A 175 -16.88 0.37 8.32
N LEU A 176 -17.42 1.52 8.74
CA LEU A 176 -18.34 2.30 7.93
C LEU A 176 -17.67 2.83 6.66
N VAL A 177 -16.47 3.40 6.79
CA VAL A 177 -15.69 3.90 5.66
C VAL A 177 -15.27 2.74 4.74
N SER A 178 -14.81 1.64 5.31
CA SER A 178 -14.47 0.41 4.58
C SER A 178 -15.67 -0.09 3.75
N ARG A 179 -16.87 -0.11 4.33
CA ARG A 179 -18.11 -0.48 3.62
C ARG A 179 -18.48 0.52 2.52
N ALA A 180 -18.31 1.82 2.74
CA ALA A 180 -18.58 2.84 1.73
C ALA A 180 -17.64 2.71 0.51
N ILE A 181 -16.35 2.51 0.76
CA ILE A 181 -15.35 2.31 -0.30
C ILE A 181 -15.66 1.02 -1.08
N ARG A 182 -15.98 -0.09 -0.40
CA ARG A 182 -16.41 -1.35 -1.04
C ARG A 182 -17.66 -1.19 -1.88
N ALA A 183 -18.66 -0.46 -1.37
CA ALA A 183 -19.90 -0.18 -2.10
C ALA A 183 -19.66 0.61 -3.41
N SER A 184 -18.53 1.30 -3.53
CA SER A 184 -18.15 2.00 -4.78
C SER A 184 -17.49 1.10 -5.83
N GLY A 185 -17.46 -0.22 -5.61
CA GLY A 185 -16.87 -1.20 -6.54
C GLY A 185 -15.39 -1.48 -6.30
N ILE A 186 -14.85 -1.11 -5.14
CA ILE A 186 -13.47 -1.43 -4.75
C ILE A 186 -13.48 -2.69 -3.89
N ASP A 187 -13.08 -3.80 -4.49
CA ASP A 187 -13.15 -5.10 -3.83
C ASP A 187 -12.13 -5.27 -2.70
N VAL A 188 -11.04 -4.49 -2.72
CA VAL A 188 -9.88 -4.78 -1.86
C VAL A 188 -9.45 -3.60 -1.00
N ILE A 189 -9.72 -3.78 0.30
CA ILE A 189 -9.32 -2.89 1.39
C ILE A 189 -8.67 -3.75 2.47
N SER A 190 -7.44 -3.41 2.85
CA SER A 190 -6.84 -3.91 4.08
C SER A 190 -7.11 -2.95 5.22
N GLU A 191 -7.56 -3.51 6.34
CA GLU A 191 -7.67 -2.82 7.62
C GLU A 191 -6.39 -3.13 8.42
N THR A 192 -5.59 -2.11 8.71
CA THR A 192 -4.33 -2.29 9.45
C THR A 192 -4.65 -2.45 10.93
N LYS A 193 -4.36 -3.63 11.48
CA LYS A 193 -4.58 -3.93 12.91
C LYS A 193 -3.50 -3.35 13.85
N SER A 194 -2.47 -2.73 13.30
CA SER A 194 -1.34 -2.20 14.08
C SER A 194 -1.58 -0.72 14.43
N PRO A 195 -1.75 -0.35 15.71
CA PRO A 195 -2.08 1.01 16.14
C PRO A 195 -0.96 2.05 15.97
N ASP A 196 0.27 1.64 15.66
CA ASP A 196 1.45 2.52 15.82
C ASP A 196 1.86 3.33 14.58
N ASN A 197 1.35 3.02 13.39
CA ASN A 197 1.89 3.61 12.15
C ASN A 197 1.06 4.75 11.55
N GLY A 198 -0.10 5.08 12.11
CA GLY A 198 -0.93 6.17 11.59
C GLY A 198 -1.41 5.93 10.15
N VAL A 199 -1.77 4.68 9.84
CA VAL A 199 -2.55 4.27 8.67
C VAL A 199 -3.59 3.27 9.14
N ASP A 200 -4.87 3.53 8.86
CA ASP A 200 -5.97 2.63 9.29
C ASP A 200 -6.40 1.72 8.13
N LEU A 201 -6.42 2.25 6.89
CA LEU A 201 -6.75 1.49 5.69
C LEU A 201 -5.67 1.61 4.61
N ALA A 202 -5.51 0.54 3.85
CA ALA A 202 -4.82 0.57 2.56
C ALA A 202 -5.74 0.02 1.47
N VAL A 203 -5.82 0.74 0.35
CA VAL A 203 -6.71 0.42 -0.76
C VAL A 203 -5.90 0.09 -1.99
N TRP A 204 -6.19 -1.05 -2.62
CA TRP A 204 -5.61 -1.45 -3.90
C TRP A 204 -6.69 -1.31 -4.98
N SER A 205 -6.46 -0.40 -5.93
CA SER A 205 -7.21 -0.32 -7.18
C SER A 205 -6.25 -0.02 -8.31
N ASP A 206 -6.46 -0.67 -9.46
CA ASP A 206 -5.65 -0.42 -10.66
C ASP A 206 -5.84 1.02 -11.16
N SER A 207 -7.00 1.62 -10.90
CA SER A 207 -7.30 3.03 -11.17
C SER A 207 -6.38 4.01 -10.41
N PHE A 208 -5.75 3.57 -9.30
CA PHE A 208 -4.86 4.42 -8.51
C PHE A 208 -3.42 4.46 -9.00
N HIS A 209 -2.99 3.45 -9.76
CA HIS A 209 -1.59 3.24 -10.15
C HIS A 209 -0.93 4.48 -10.76
N THR A 210 -1.64 5.20 -11.62
CA THR A 210 -1.14 6.38 -12.33
C THR A 210 -1.49 7.72 -11.67
N THR A 211 -2.35 7.72 -10.66
CA THR A 211 -2.91 8.95 -10.08
C THR A 211 -2.29 9.28 -8.71
N VAL A 212 -2.42 8.36 -7.76
CA VAL A 212 -2.01 8.56 -6.36
C VAL A 212 -0.98 7.55 -5.88
N GLY A 213 -0.76 6.48 -6.65
CA GLY A 213 0.09 5.35 -6.31
C GLY A 213 -0.72 4.19 -5.71
N ASN A 214 -0.09 3.03 -5.59
CA ASN A 214 -0.73 1.79 -5.15
C ASN A 214 0.22 1.03 -4.20
N PRO A 215 -0.20 0.65 -2.98
CA PRO A 215 -1.50 0.91 -2.33
C PRO A 215 -1.73 2.39 -2.02
N PHE A 216 -2.99 2.80 -1.96
CA PHE A 216 -3.38 4.12 -1.48
C PHE A 216 -3.66 4.07 0.02
N LEU A 217 -2.88 4.81 0.80
CA LEU A 217 -2.93 4.79 2.27
C LEU A 217 -3.93 5.82 2.80
N ILE A 218 -4.75 5.38 3.77
CA ILE A 218 -5.82 6.19 4.36
C ILE A 218 -5.73 6.15 5.89
N GLN A 219 -5.75 7.33 6.50
CA GLN A 219 -5.99 7.49 7.93
C GLN A 219 -7.43 7.96 8.16
N LEU A 220 -8.07 7.41 9.17
CA LEU A 220 -9.41 7.72 9.63
C LEU A 220 -9.35 8.39 11.02
N LYS A 221 -10.15 9.43 11.21
CA LYS A 221 -10.35 10.07 12.51
C LYS A 221 -11.80 10.44 12.73
N LEU A 222 -12.43 9.86 13.74
CA LEU A 222 -13.81 10.20 14.07
C LEU A 222 -13.96 11.68 14.45
N THR A 223 -12.96 12.27 15.11
CA THR A 223 -12.95 13.70 15.44
C THR A 223 -11.56 14.33 15.26
N LEU A 224 -11.50 15.51 14.65
CA LEU A 224 -10.33 16.38 14.54
C LEU A 224 -10.47 17.60 15.43
N HIS A 225 -9.72 17.64 16.53
CA HIS A 225 -9.92 18.65 17.58
C HIS A 225 -9.20 19.98 17.33
N ASN A 226 -7.97 19.96 16.82
CA ASN A 226 -7.15 21.17 16.70
C ASN A 226 -6.08 21.05 15.61
N ARG A 227 -5.51 22.21 15.22
CA ARG A 227 -4.51 22.33 14.16
C ARG A 227 -3.21 21.58 14.46
N THR A 228 -2.82 21.46 15.74
CA THR A 228 -1.61 20.72 16.15
C THR A 228 -1.78 19.22 15.93
N ASN A 229 -2.92 18.66 16.35
CA ASN A 229 -3.25 17.26 16.14
C ASN A 229 -3.36 16.96 14.64
N TYR A 230 -4.02 17.84 13.89
CA TYR A 230 -4.08 17.76 12.44
C TYR A 230 -2.68 17.68 11.81
N LYS A 231 -1.79 18.63 12.13
CA LYS A 231 -0.42 18.66 11.58
C LYS A 231 0.33 17.36 11.90
N ARG A 232 0.24 16.89 13.14
CA ARG A 232 0.87 15.64 13.57
C ARG A 232 0.38 14.44 12.75
N ILE A 233 -0.94 14.32 12.55
CA ILE A 233 -1.55 13.24 11.76
C ILE A 233 -1.10 13.32 10.31
N THR A 234 -1.14 14.49 9.69
CA THR A 234 -0.72 14.65 8.28
C THR A 234 0.77 14.40 8.10
N ASP A 235 1.61 14.80 9.06
CA ASP A 235 3.06 14.54 8.99
C ASP A 235 3.37 13.05 9.10
N GLN A 236 2.72 12.35 10.03
CA GLN A 236 2.83 10.89 10.19
C GLN A 236 2.40 10.16 8.92
N LEU A 237 1.21 10.49 8.41
CA LEU A 237 0.66 9.86 7.21
C LEU A 237 1.52 10.15 5.97
N ALA A 238 2.13 11.33 5.85
CA ALA A 238 3.05 11.63 4.76
C ALA A 238 4.38 10.87 4.87
N VAL A 239 4.87 10.61 6.08
CA VAL A 239 6.05 9.75 6.29
C VAL A 239 5.74 8.32 5.86
N ALA A 240 4.57 7.79 6.24
CA ALA A 240 4.13 6.46 5.84
C ALA A 240 3.89 6.34 4.32
N ALA A 241 3.35 7.38 3.68
CA ALA A 241 3.19 7.41 2.22
C ALA A 241 4.54 7.36 1.50
N ARG A 242 5.51 8.20 1.92
CA ARG A 242 6.85 8.26 1.32
C ARG A 242 7.66 6.96 1.44
N SER A 243 7.40 6.14 2.46
CA SER A 243 8.06 4.85 2.58
C SER A 243 7.48 3.82 1.59
N THR A 244 6.38 4.11 0.89
CA THR A 244 5.76 3.27 -0.13
C THR A 244 5.88 3.88 -1.54
N SER A 245 5.43 3.15 -2.56
CA SER A 245 5.24 3.63 -3.94
C SER A 245 4.06 4.60 -4.09
N SER A 246 3.47 5.05 -2.98
CA SER A 246 2.31 5.94 -2.94
C SER A 246 2.73 7.34 -2.52
N PRO A 247 2.95 8.27 -3.48
CA PRO A 247 3.33 9.64 -3.12
C PRO A 247 2.21 10.38 -2.39
N TRP A 248 0.96 9.94 -2.53
CA TRP A 248 -0.22 10.58 -1.93
C TRP A 248 -0.86 9.71 -0.86
N SER A 249 -1.56 10.35 0.06
CA SER A 249 -2.36 9.68 1.09
C SER A 249 -3.61 10.47 1.43
N LEU A 250 -4.57 9.84 2.11
CA LEU A 250 -5.86 10.45 2.45
C LEU A 250 -6.13 10.44 3.95
N LEU A 251 -6.54 11.59 4.48
CA LEU A 251 -7.15 11.70 5.80
C LEU A 251 -8.67 11.88 5.62
N ILE A 252 -9.44 10.92 6.10
CA ILE A 252 -10.90 11.02 6.20
C ILE A 252 -11.26 11.32 7.66
N TYR A 253 -12.10 12.33 7.89
CA TYR A 253 -12.53 12.68 9.23
C TYR A 253 -14.04 12.80 9.39
N GLY A 254 -14.53 12.48 10.59
CA GLY A 254 -15.93 12.64 10.96
C GLY A 254 -16.27 14.09 11.31
N GLU A 255 -16.11 14.42 12.58
CA GLU A 255 -16.30 15.77 13.11
C GLU A 255 -15.00 16.56 13.04
N GLY A 256 -15.06 17.77 12.51
CA GLY A 256 -13.90 18.63 12.43
C GLY A 256 -14.24 20.01 11.88
N PRO A 257 -13.32 20.96 12.01
CA PRO A 257 -13.52 22.30 11.49
C PRO A 257 -13.64 22.27 9.97
N SER A 258 -14.57 23.05 9.42
CA SER A 258 -14.80 23.16 7.96
C SER A 258 -13.55 23.65 7.21
N ALA A 259 -12.61 24.27 7.92
CA ALA A 259 -11.32 24.72 7.41
C ALA A 259 -10.20 23.66 7.51
N ALA A 260 -10.48 22.43 7.96
CA ALA A 260 -9.45 21.39 8.14
C ALA A 260 -8.72 21.05 6.83
N SER A 261 -9.39 21.14 5.68
CA SER A 261 -8.74 21.02 4.36
C SER A 261 -7.71 22.13 4.10
N ARG A 262 -8.00 23.37 4.52
CA ARG A 262 -7.10 24.54 4.44
C ARG A 262 -5.95 24.49 5.44
N TRP A 263 -6.05 23.65 6.46
CA TRP A 263 -4.94 23.43 7.39
C TRP A 263 -3.85 22.53 6.80
N SER A 264 -4.13 21.88 5.67
CA SER A 264 -3.17 21.05 4.96
C SER A 264 -1.97 21.89 4.56
N THR A 265 -0.87 21.72 5.29
CA THR A 265 0.44 22.27 4.90
C THR A 265 1.22 21.27 4.06
N ASN A 266 0.80 20.00 4.04
CA ASN A 266 1.47 18.96 3.29
C ASN A 266 0.83 18.85 1.89
N PRO A 267 1.59 19.02 0.80
CA PRO A 267 1.02 18.99 -0.54
C PRO A 267 0.51 17.60 -0.94
N THR A 268 0.99 16.52 -0.30
CA THR A 268 0.66 15.14 -0.72
C THR A 268 -0.38 14.45 0.16
N VAL A 269 -0.88 15.11 1.20
CA VAL A 269 -1.96 14.59 2.04
C VAL A 269 -3.28 15.23 1.66
N LEU A 270 -4.14 14.43 1.05
CA LEU A 270 -5.52 14.78 0.72
C LEU A 270 -6.36 14.70 2.00
N VAL A 271 -7.32 15.61 2.14
CA VAL A 271 -8.18 15.67 3.32
C VAL A 271 -9.62 15.87 2.90
N ILE A 272 -10.53 15.07 3.44
CA ILE A 272 -11.97 15.15 3.17
C ILE A 272 -12.77 14.76 4.42
N SER A 273 -13.91 15.43 4.64
CA SER A 273 -14.84 14.98 5.68
C SER A 273 -15.64 13.77 5.19
N ILE A 274 -16.11 12.90 6.09
CA ILE A 274 -16.97 11.77 5.72
C ILE A 274 -18.26 12.24 5.06
N ARG A 275 -18.78 13.41 5.47
CA ARG A 275 -19.95 14.03 4.84
C ARG A 275 -19.69 14.33 3.37
N ASP A 276 -18.61 15.07 3.08
CA ASP A 276 -18.27 15.48 1.71
C ASP A 276 -17.90 14.27 0.86
N LEU A 277 -17.25 13.27 1.48
CA LEU A 277 -16.91 12.02 0.83
C LEU A 277 -18.16 11.27 0.37
N LEU A 278 -19.12 11.04 1.27
CA LEU A 278 -20.37 10.34 0.93
C LEU A 278 -21.19 11.12 -0.11
N GLU A 279 -21.21 12.45 -0.01
CA GLU A 279 -21.91 13.30 -0.98
C GLU A 279 -21.28 13.23 -2.38
N GLU A 280 -19.95 13.37 -2.50
CA GLU A 280 -19.27 13.23 -3.80
C GLU A 280 -19.35 11.78 -4.32
N MET A 281 -19.31 10.78 -3.44
CA MET A 281 -19.45 9.37 -3.79
C MET A 281 -20.87 8.98 -4.25
N ARG A 282 -21.90 9.80 -3.96
CA ARG A 282 -23.28 9.52 -4.42
C ARG A 282 -23.33 9.32 -5.94
N GLY A 283 -22.62 10.17 -6.70
CA GLY A 283 -22.61 10.14 -8.15
C GLY A 283 -21.33 9.62 -8.80
N ARG A 284 -20.29 9.30 -8.02
CA ARG A 284 -18.94 8.98 -8.52
C ARG A 284 -18.29 7.87 -7.71
N PRO A 285 -17.45 7.02 -8.32
CA PRO A 285 -16.67 6.05 -7.55
C PRO A 285 -15.65 6.74 -6.64
N PHE A 286 -15.22 6.05 -5.59
CA PHE A 286 -14.23 6.57 -4.64
C PHE A 286 -12.93 7.01 -5.33
N THR A 287 -12.47 6.25 -6.33
CA THR A 287 -11.26 6.53 -7.10
C THR A 287 -11.30 7.90 -7.79
N ASP A 288 -12.47 8.27 -8.33
CA ASP A 288 -12.72 9.56 -8.97
C ASP A 288 -12.74 10.72 -7.98
N VAL A 289 -13.30 10.49 -6.79
CA VAL A 289 -13.28 11.48 -5.71
C VAL A 289 -11.84 11.77 -5.30
N VAL A 290 -11.03 10.72 -5.09
CA VAL A 290 -9.61 10.85 -4.74
C VAL A 290 -8.82 11.56 -5.84
N ARG A 291 -9.03 11.20 -7.11
CA ARG A 291 -8.40 11.87 -8.25
C ARG A 291 -8.71 13.36 -8.28
N ARG A 292 -9.98 13.73 -8.11
CA ARG A 292 -10.41 15.15 -8.06
C ARG A 292 -9.81 15.90 -6.89
N LEU A 293 -9.72 15.29 -5.72
CA LEU A 293 -9.06 15.90 -4.55
C LEU A 293 -7.58 16.19 -4.86
N ARG A 294 -6.88 15.24 -5.47
CA ARG A 294 -5.49 15.40 -5.90
C ARG A 294 -5.33 16.49 -6.95
N ASP A 295 -6.17 16.50 -7.97
CA ASP A 295 -6.11 17.51 -9.03
C ASP A 295 -6.40 18.92 -8.46
N ARG A 296 -7.44 19.08 -7.65
CA ARG A 296 -7.74 20.35 -6.95
C ARG A 296 -6.54 20.82 -6.11
N ARG A 297 -5.88 19.90 -5.41
CA ARG A 297 -4.72 20.19 -4.58
C ARG A 297 -3.48 20.56 -5.41
N ALA A 298 -3.21 19.83 -6.49
CA ALA A 298 -2.11 20.11 -7.41
C ALA A 298 -2.26 21.47 -8.11
N HIS A 299 -3.50 21.91 -8.35
CA HIS A 299 -3.82 23.21 -8.94
C HIS A 299 -4.02 24.34 -7.90
N GLY A 300 -3.80 24.10 -6.61
CA GLY A 300 -3.89 25.12 -5.56
C GLY A 300 -5.30 25.64 -5.27
N LEU A 301 -6.33 24.87 -5.63
CA LEU A 301 -7.74 25.26 -5.48
C LEU A 301 -8.33 24.91 -4.09
N VAL A 302 -7.52 24.36 -3.18
CA VAL A 302 -7.89 23.95 -1.81
C VAL A 302 -6.75 24.21 -0.84
#